data_AF-A0A2S9FR77-F1
#
_entry.id   AF-A0A2S9FR77-F1
#
_cell.length_a   1.000
_cell.length_b   1.000
_cell.length_c   1.000
_cell.angle_alpha   90.00
_cell.angle_beta   90.00
_cell.angle_gamma   90.00
#
_symmetry.space_group_name_H-M   'P 1'
#
loop_
_entity.id
_entity.type
_entity.pdbx_description
1 polymer ?
#
loop_
_entity_poly.entity_id
_entity_poly.type
_entity_poly.pdbx_seq_one_letter_code
_entity_poly.pdbx_strand_id
1 'polypeptide(L)'
;AWIRHGEVATAQEIASEYLIRAIEKQQPWALARGYRTVALTTTVAEEREAHFTEALRLHELSPDKFEAARTRLAFGASLRRIKKRVAARPHLRSAME
;
A
#
# COMPACT_ATOMS: atom_id res chain seq x y z
N ALA A 1 13.35 1.21 10.21
CA ALA A 1 11.93 1.54 10.01
C ALA A 1 11.75 3.05 10.08
N TRP A 2 12.09 3.76 9.01
CA TRP A 2 12.27 5.22 8.97
C TRP A 2 11.03 6.03 9.39
N ILE A 3 9.83 5.57 9.03
CA ILE A 3 8.57 6.22 9.42
C ILE A 3 8.37 6.26 10.95
N ARG A 4 8.84 5.25 11.70
CA ARG A 4 8.74 5.24 13.17
C ARG A 4 9.75 6.17 13.84
N HIS A 5 10.78 6.62 13.12
CA HIS A 5 11.80 7.54 13.61
C HIS A 5 11.53 9.00 13.24
N GLY A 6 10.39 9.30 12.59
CA GLY A 6 10.05 10.66 12.17
C GLY A 6 10.63 11.08 10.80
N GLU A 7 11.42 10.22 10.16
CA GLU A 7 12.07 10.47 8.87
C GLU A 7 11.12 10.21 7.70
N VAL A 8 10.02 10.96 7.65
CA VAL A 8 8.95 10.77 6.65
C VAL A 8 9.44 11.10 5.24
N ALA A 9 10.21 12.19 5.07
CA ALA A 9 10.71 12.62 3.77
C ALA A 9 11.64 11.58 3.14
N THR A 10 12.63 11.09 3.89
CA THR A 10 13.53 10.02 3.43
C THR A 10 12.77 8.74 3.11
N ALA A 11 11.77 8.38 3.92
CA ALA A 11 10.95 7.21 3.63
C ALA A 11 10.14 7.37 2.33
N GLN A 12 9.60 8.56 2.05
CA GLN A 12 8.90 8.88 0.81
C GLN A 12 9.80 8.83 -0.41
N GLU A 13 11.03 9.35 -0.30
CA GLU A 13 12.04 9.31 -1.36
C GLU A 13 12.40 7.86 -1.74
N ILE A 14 12.75 7.04 -0.74
CA ILE A 14 13.08 5.62 -0.96
C ILE A 14 11.89 4.85 -1.55
N ALA A 15 10.67 5.12 -1.08
CA ALA A 15 9.47 4.48 -1.61
C ALA A 15 9.21 4.86 -3.08
N SER A 16 9.44 6.14 -3.43
CA SER A 16 9.32 6.63 -4.81
C SER A 16 10.36 5.99 -5.73
N GLU A 17 11.62 5.92 -5.30
CA GLU A 17 12.68 5.24 -6.07
C GLU A 17 12.34 3.76 -6.30
N TYR A 18 11.83 3.09 -5.27
CA TYR A 18 11.40 1.70 -5.39
C TYR A 18 10.25 1.53 -6.40
N LEU A 19 9.28 2.46 -6.42
CA LEU A 19 8.20 2.45 -7.41
C LEU A 19 8.71 2.69 -8.83
N ILE A 20 9.66 3.62 -9.04
CA ILE A 20 10.27 3.87 -10.36
C ILE A 20 10.88 2.58 -10.91
N ARG A 21 11.69 1.89 -10.11
CA ARG A 21 12.29 0.60 -10.52
C ARG A 21 11.24 -0.49 -10.77
N ALA A 22 10.10 -0.45 -10.07
CA ALA A 22 9.00 -1.37 -10.32
C ALA A 22 8.28 -1.07 -11.65
N ILE A 23 8.13 0.22 -11.99
CA ILE A 23 7.57 0.68 -13.28
C ILE A 23 8.46 0.23 -14.43
N GLU A 24 9.77 0.36 -14.31
CA GLU A 24 10.72 -0.11 -15.33
C GLU A 24 10.58 -1.63 -15.61
N LYS A 25 10.31 -2.42 -14.56
CA LYS A 25 10.12 -3.87 -14.69
C LYS A 25 8.78 -4.25 -15.33
N GLN A 26 7.78 -3.38 -15.24
CA GLN A 26 6.38 -3.60 -15.69
C GLN A 26 5.75 -4.92 -15.22
N GLN A 27 6.24 -5.46 -14.12
CA GLN A 27 5.67 -6.68 -13.54
C GLN A 27 4.56 -6.32 -12.56
N PRO A 28 3.33 -6.84 -12.70
CA PRO A 28 2.22 -6.50 -11.81
C PRO A 28 2.52 -6.70 -10.34
N TRP A 29 3.25 -7.78 -9.99
CA TRP A 29 3.66 -8.06 -8.62
C TRP A 29 4.65 -7.02 -8.06
N ALA A 30 5.52 -6.46 -8.91
CA ALA A 30 6.49 -5.44 -8.52
C ALA A 30 5.79 -4.10 -8.31
N LEU A 31 4.92 -3.72 -9.24
CA LEU A 31 4.11 -2.51 -9.17
C LEU A 31 3.22 -2.52 -7.94
N ALA A 32 2.53 -3.63 -7.66
CA ALA A 32 1.65 -3.75 -6.50
C ALA A 32 2.38 -3.46 -5.17
N ARG A 33 3.59 -4.02 -5.03
CA ARG A 33 4.45 -3.77 -3.86
C ARG A 33 4.96 -2.33 -3.82
N GLY A 34 5.30 -1.75 -4.98
CA GLY A 34 5.71 -0.35 -5.12
C GLY A 34 4.64 0.64 -4.67
N TYR A 35 3.41 0.47 -5.16
CA TYR A 35 2.28 1.31 -4.75
C TYR A 35 1.95 1.13 -3.27
N ARG A 36 2.04 -0.09 -2.71
CA ARG A 36 1.91 -0.29 -1.25
C ARG A 36 2.97 0.50 -0.48
N THR A 37 4.23 0.46 -0.90
CA THR A 37 5.31 1.16 -0.18
C THR A 37 5.11 2.67 -0.20
N VAL A 38 4.69 3.24 -1.32
CA VAL A 38 4.34 4.67 -1.40
C VAL A 38 3.15 4.96 -0.50
N ALA A 39 2.08 4.17 -0.54
CA ALA A 39 0.92 4.37 0.33
C ALA A 39 1.27 4.37 1.84
N LEU A 40 2.25 3.57 2.26
CA LEU A 40 2.70 3.52 3.64
C LEU A 40 3.40 4.81 4.09
N THR A 41 3.99 5.57 3.17
CA THR A 41 4.74 6.81 3.44
C THR A 41 3.95 8.07 3.09
N THR A 42 2.85 7.96 2.34
CA THR A 42 1.96 9.07 2.00
C THR A 42 1.17 9.58 3.22
N THR A 43 1.29 10.88 3.49
CA THR A 43 0.61 11.56 4.60
C THR A 43 -0.82 11.99 4.24
N VAL A 44 -1.03 12.44 3.00
CA VAL A 44 -2.34 12.84 2.46
C VAL A 44 -3.27 11.62 2.38
N ALA A 45 -4.48 11.73 2.91
CA ALA A 45 -5.35 10.57 3.08
C ALA A 45 -5.90 10.04 1.75
N GLU A 46 -6.28 10.95 0.86
CA GLU A 46 -6.86 10.69 -0.45
C GLU A 46 -5.83 10.03 -1.37
N GLU A 47 -4.62 10.56 -1.43
CA GLU A 47 -3.50 9.99 -2.21
C GLU A 47 -3.12 8.60 -1.69
N ARG A 48 -3.04 8.43 -0.36
CA ARG A 48 -2.76 7.13 0.27
C ARG A 48 -3.82 6.10 -0.12
N GLU A 49 -5.09 6.49 -0.09
CA GLU A 49 -6.22 5.63 -0.49
C GLU A 49 -6.12 5.24 -1.97
N ALA A 50 -5.78 6.18 -2.85
CA ALA A 50 -5.55 5.91 -4.28
C ALA A 50 -4.41 4.91 -4.50
N HIS A 51 -3.26 5.08 -3.83
CA HIS A 51 -2.13 4.17 -3.95
C HIS A 51 -2.44 2.76 -3.45
N PHE A 52 -3.16 2.62 -2.32
CA PHE A 52 -3.60 1.30 -1.86
C PHE A 52 -4.58 0.64 -2.83
N THR A 53 -5.49 1.43 -3.42
CA THR A 53 -6.46 0.93 -4.40
C THR A 53 -5.74 0.38 -5.63
N GLU A 54 -4.78 1.12 -6.18
CA GLU A 54 -4.00 0.68 -7.33
C GLU A 54 -3.14 -0.56 -7.00
N ALA A 55 -2.53 -0.59 -5.82
CA ALA A 55 -1.81 -1.78 -5.36
C ALA A 55 -2.70 -3.04 -5.34
N LEU A 56 -3.94 -2.92 -4.88
CA LEU A 56 -4.89 -4.04 -4.86
C LEU A 56 -5.32 -4.47 -6.26
N ARG A 57 -5.58 -3.51 -7.17
CA ARG A 57 -5.89 -3.80 -8.57
C ARG A 57 -4.76 -4.58 -9.26
N LEU A 58 -3.51 -4.21 -8.99
CA LEU A 58 -2.34 -4.91 -9.53
C LEU A 58 -2.13 -6.29 -8.90
N HIS A 59 -2.48 -6.47 -7.62
CA HIS A 59 -2.46 -7.78 -6.98
C HIS A 59 -3.46 -8.76 -7.60
N GLU A 60 -4.58 -8.30 -8.14
CA GLU A 60 -5.55 -9.18 -8.85
C GLU A 60 -4.94 -9.81 -10.12
N LEU A 61 -3.89 -9.19 -10.67
CA LEU A 61 -3.14 -9.70 -11.82
C LEU A 61 -2.02 -10.68 -11.41
N SER A 62 -1.91 -11.02 -10.13
CA SER A 62 -0.87 -11.90 -9.59
C SER A 62 -1.47 -12.99 -8.69
N PRO A 63 -0.97 -14.23 -8.75
CA PRO A 63 -1.47 -15.31 -7.88
C PRO A 63 -1.01 -15.18 -6.41
N ASP A 64 -0.17 -14.19 -6.07
CA ASP A 64 0.39 -13.99 -4.73
C ASP A 64 -0.65 -13.39 -3.76
N LYS A 65 -1.51 -14.28 -3.23
CA LYS A 65 -2.55 -13.93 -2.25
C LYS A 65 -1.98 -13.38 -0.94
N PHE A 66 -0.79 -13.85 -0.53
CA PHE A 66 -0.17 -13.42 0.71
C PHE A 66 0.22 -11.94 0.65
N GLU A 67 0.85 -11.50 -0.44
CA GLU A 67 1.18 -10.08 -0.59
C GLU A 67 -0.07 -9.21 -0.76
N ALA A 68 -1.12 -9.71 -1.41
CA ALA A 68 -2.41 -9.03 -1.47
C ALA A 68 -3.01 -8.83 -0.06
N ALA A 69 -3.00 -9.86 0.79
CA ALA A 69 -3.47 -9.80 2.17
C ALA A 69 -2.69 -8.77 3.01
N ARG A 70 -1.37 -8.69 2.84
CA ARG A 70 -0.54 -7.65 3.51
C ARG A 70 -0.93 -6.24 3.09
N THR A 71 -1.20 -6.03 1.80
CA THR A 71 -1.69 -4.75 1.27
C THR A 71 -3.06 -4.39 1.86
N ARG A 72 -3.99 -5.35 1.89
CA ARG A 72 -5.33 -5.17 2.50
C ARG A 72 -5.26 -4.85 3.99
N LEU A 73 -4.40 -5.54 4.74
CA LEU A 73 -4.19 -5.28 6.17
C LEU A 73 -3.69 -3.85 6.41
N ALA A 74 -2.68 -3.41 5.65
CA ALA A 74 -2.15 -2.06 5.74
C ALA A 74 -3.20 -0.98 5.39
N PHE A 75 -3.97 -1.21 4.32
CA PHE A 75 -5.01 -0.30 3.88
C PHE A 75 -6.15 -0.19 4.90
N GLY A 76 -6.68 -1.32 5.38
CA GLY A 76 -7.70 -1.34 6.42
C GLY A 76 -7.23 -0.67 7.71
N ALA A 77 -5.97 -0.86 8.11
CA ALA A 77 -5.39 -0.18 9.25
C ALA A 77 -5.27 1.34 9.04
N SER A 78 -4.90 1.81 7.86
CA SER A 78 -4.80 3.24 7.55
C SER A 78 -6.16 3.94 7.58
N LEU A 79 -7.20 3.29 7.04
CA LEU A 79 -8.59 3.75 7.08
C LEU A 79 -9.12 3.88 8.53
N ARG A 80 -8.75 2.93 9.41
CA ARG A 80 -9.10 3.03 10.84
C ARG A 80 -8.49 4.25 11.51
N ARG A 81 -7.24 4.62 11.19
CA ARG A 81 -6.57 5.80 11.78
C ARG A 81 -7.30 7.10 11.46
N ILE A 82 -7.89 7.20 10.27
CA ILE A 82 -8.71 8.35 9.85
C ILE A 82 -10.20 8.18 10.15
N LYS A 83 -10.57 7.28 11.08
CA LYS A 83 -11.94 7.02 11.54
C LYS A 83 -12.93 6.47 10.47
N LYS A 84 -12.46 6.05 9.28
CA LYS A 84 -13.28 5.39 8.23
C LYS A 84 -13.50 3.88 8.52
N ARG A 85 -14.16 3.56 9.63
CA ARG A 85 -14.33 2.16 10.10
C ARG A 85 -15.14 1.27 9.14
N VAL A 86 -16.18 1.81 8.51
CA VAL A 86 -17.04 1.08 7.56
C VAL A 86 -16.22 0.64 6.35
N ALA A 87 -15.46 1.56 5.75
CA ALA A 87 -14.57 1.26 4.62
C ALA A 87 -13.43 0.30 5.00
N ALA A 88 -12.91 0.36 6.23
CA ALA A 88 -11.83 -0.52 6.67
C ALA A 88 -12.23 -2.01 6.78
N ARG A 89 -13.48 -2.29 7.16
CA ARG A 89 -13.97 -3.65 7.46
C ARG A 89 -13.74 -4.67 6.33
N PRO A 90 -14.14 -4.41 5.08
CA PRO A 90 -13.95 -5.38 4.00
C PRO A 90 -12.45 -5.70 3.79
N HIS A 91 -11.57 -4.71 3.79
CA HIS A 91 -10.13 -4.95 3.63
C HIS A 91 -9.56 -5.81 4.77
N LEU A 92 -9.92 -5.54 6.01
CA LEU A 92 -9.41 -6.31 7.16
C LEU A 92 -9.94 -7.73 7.19
N ARG A 93 -11.19 -7.97 6.76
CA ARG A 93 -11.75 -9.31 6.65
C ARG A 93 -11.03 -10.11 5.57
N SER A 94 -10.95 -9.58 4.36
CA SER A 94 -10.29 -10.27 3.24
C SER A 94 -8.77 -10.42 3.42
N ALA A 95 -8.16 -9.75 4.40
CA ALA A 95 -6.76 -9.97 4.75
C ALA A 95 -6.54 -11.23 5.62
N MET A 96 -7.61 -11.82 6.17
CA MET A 96 -7.56 -13.00 7.04
C MET A 96 -8.00 -14.30 6.34
N GLU A 97 -8.48 -14.19 5.11
CA GLU A 97 -8.98 -15.29 4.27
C GLU A 97 -7.87 -15.79 3.33
#